data_AF-A0A7C5HE71-F1
#
_entry.id   AF-A0A7C5HE71-F1
#
_cell.length_a   1.000
_cell.length_b   1.000
_cell.length_c   1.000
_cell.angle_alpha   90.00
_cell.angle_beta   90.00
_cell.angle_gamma   90.00
#
_symmetry.space_group_name_H-M   'P 1'
#
loop_
_entity.id
_entity.type
_entity.pdbx_description
1 polymer ?
#
loop_
_entity_poly.entity_id
_entity_poly.type
_entity_poly.pdbx_seq_one_letter_code
_entity_poly.pdbx_strand_id
1 'polypeptide(L)'
;VIGTAIGNFMRSELARAAQLVGFEKVAHYFQVISLGLLRYSIHGIPEILAYFIGGLAGGIIGVAVIKHDFGTTKFEHVLLDSADLLLLSFAILFIAALLEVFVTPAIF
;
A
#
# COMPACT_ATOMS: atom_id res chain seq x y z
N VAL A 1 43.05 -1.70 7.52
CA VAL A 1 43.57 -2.69 6.56
C VAL A 1 43.51 -4.12 7.10
N ILE A 2 44.14 -4.44 8.24
CA ILE A 2 44.06 -5.80 8.82
C ILE A 2 42.65 -6.14 9.31
N GLY A 3 41.99 -5.23 10.05
CA GLY A 3 40.62 -5.45 10.51
C GLY A 3 39.60 -5.61 9.37
N THR A 4 39.76 -4.88 8.26
CA THR A 4 38.93 -5.03 7.06
C THR A 4 39.19 -6.36 6.35
N ALA A 5 40.44 -6.83 6.33
CA ALA A 5 40.78 -8.14 5.75
C ALA A 5 40.23 -9.30 6.59
N ILE A 6 40.37 -9.24 7.92
CA ILE A 6 39.80 -10.23 8.85
C ILE A 6 38.27 -10.24 8.76
N GLY A 7 37.63 -9.07 8.72
CA GLY A 7 36.18 -8.96 8.56
C GLY A 7 35.69 -9.55 7.23
N ASN A 8 36.43 -9.35 6.13
CA ASN A 8 36.06 -9.91 4.84
C ASN A 8 36.22 -11.45 4.80
N PHE A 9 37.28 -11.98 5.43
CA PHE A 9 37.49 -13.42 5.59
C PHE A 9 36.40 -14.10 6.44
N MET A 10 36.03 -13.48 7.57
CA MET A 10 34.94 -13.99 8.41
C MET A 10 33.60 -13.96 7.67
N ARG A 11 33.32 -12.87 6.94
CA ARG A 11 32.10 -12.76 6.11
C ARG A 11 32.05 -13.86 5.04
N SER A 12 33.16 -14.15 4.36
CA SER A 12 33.18 -15.18 3.31
C SER A 12 32.99 -16.59 3.87
N GLU A 13 33.59 -16.91 5.02
CA GLU A 13 33.41 -18.24 5.63
C GLU A 13 32.01 -18.42 6.24
N LEU A 14 31.44 -17.36 6.82
CA LEU A 14 30.04 -17.38 7.29
C LEU A 14 29.04 -17.54 6.14
N ALA A 15 29.26 -16.87 5.00
CA ALA A 15 28.44 -17.07 3.80
C ALA A 15 28.56 -18.50 3.24
N ARG A 16 29.77 -19.08 3.25
CA ARG A 16 29.99 -20.48 2.83
C ARG A 16 29.29 -21.47 3.76
N ALA A 17 29.31 -21.22 5.07
CA ALA A 17 28.58 -22.02 6.05
C ALA A 17 27.06 -21.89 5.88
N ALA A 18 26.55 -20.68 5.61
CA ALA A 18 25.13 -20.43 5.34
C ALA A 18 24.62 -21.14 4.07
N GLN A 19 25.46 -21.27 3.04
CA GLN A 19 25.16 -22.06 1.84
C GLN A 19 25.01 -23.56 2.15
N LEU A 20 25.86 -24.12 3.01
CA LEU A 20 25.83 -25.54 3.37
C LEU A 20 24.61 -25.91 4.23
N VAL A 21 24.18 -25.01 5.12
CA VAL A 21 23.00 -25.22 6.00
C VAL A 21 21.70 -24.75 5.31
N GLY A 22 21.79 -24.18 4.10
CA GLY A 22 20.63 -23.76 3.32
C GLY A 22 19.94 -22.46 3.79
N PHE A 23 20.56 -21.71 4.72
CA PHE A 23 20.04 -20.45 5.23
C PHE A 23 19.94 -19.36 4.16
N GLU A 24 20.81 -19.38 3.14
CA GLU A 24 20.73 -18.48 1.98
C GLU A 24 19.38 -18.56 1.26
N LYS A 25 18.79 -19.76 1.15
CA LYS A 25 17.49 -19.93 0.50
C LYS A 25 16.37 -19.28 1.31
N VAL A 26 16.45 -19.37 2.64
CA VAL A 26 15.50 -18.72 3.54
C VAL A 26 15.66 -17.21 3.48
N ALA A 27 16.90 -16.70 3.52
CA ALA A 27 17.17 -15.27 3.40
C ALA A 27 16.66 -14.70 2.07
N HIS A 28 16.90 -15.38 0.95
CA HIS A 28 16.37 -14.99 -0.35
C HIS A 28 14.84 -15.04 -0.40
N TYR A 29 14.21 -16.04 0.23
CA TYR A 29 12.74 -16.11 0.31
C TYR A 29 12.15 -14.88 1.02
N PHE A 30 12.70 -14.51 2.18
CA PHE A 30 12.28 -13.31 2.89
C PHE A 30 12.56 -12.04 2.10
N GLN A 31 13.73 -11.94 1.45
CA GLN A 31 14.07 -10.79 0.61
C GLN A 31 13.09 -10.61 -0.56
N VAL A 32 12.75 -11.68 -1.27
CA VAL A 32 11.82 -11.63 -2.41
C VAL A 32 10.41 -11.24 -1.95
N ILE A 33 9.93 -11.79 -0.83
CA ILE A 33 8.63 -11.42 -0.27
C ILE A 33 8.62 -9.96 0.16
N SER A 34 9.63 -9.50 0.89
CA SER A 34 9.69 -8.11 1.34
C SER A 34 9.75 -7.13 0.17
N LEU A 35 10.56 -7.42 -0.86
CA LEU A 35 10.62 -6.59 -2.07
C LEU A 35 9.31 -6.62 -2.87
N GLY A 36 8.69 -7.79 -3.01
CA GLY A 36 7.39 -7.92 -3.67
C GLY A 36 6.31 -7.14 -2.94
N LEU A 37 6.27 -7.24 -1.61
CA LEU A 37 5.33 -6.48 -0.79
C LEU A 37 5.57 -4.98 -0.94
N LEU A 38 6.82 -4.53 -0.89
CA LEU A 38 7.18 -3.10 -1.01
C LEU A 38 6.82 -2.55 -2.40
N ARG A 39 7.05 -3.33 -3.45
CA ARG A 39 6.67 -3.00 -4.83
C ARG A 39 5.17 -2.72 -4.95
N TYR A 40 4.32 -3.62 -4.45
CA TYR A 40 2.87 -3.45 -4.54
C TYR A 40 2.31 -2.45 -3.52
N SER A 41 3.00 -2.20 -2.40
CA SER A 41 2.57 -1.23 -1.38
C SER A 41 2.49 0.21 -1.92
N ILE A 42 3.31 0.55 -2.92
CA ILE A 42 3.27 1.88 -3.58
C ILE A 42 1.89 2.17 -4.18
N HIS A 43 1.24 1.15 -4.77
CA HIS A 43 -0.11 1.25 -5.30
C HIS A 43 -1.17 0.94 -4.22
N GLY A 44 -0.97 -0.15 -3.49
CA GLY A 44 -1.97 -0.70 -2.59
C GLY A 44 -2.33 0.22 -1.42
N ILE A 45 -1.38 1.00 -0.90
CA ILE A 45 -1.68 1.94 0.19
C ILE A 45 -2.66 3.04 -0.28
N PRO A 46 -2.38 3.79 -1.37
CA PRO A 46 -3.34 4.72 -1.96
C PRO A 46 -4.69 4.07 -2.33
N GLU A 47 -4.68 2.87 -2.91
CA GLU A 47 -5.89 2.15 -3.31
C GLU A 47 -6.79 1.80 -2.11
N ILE A 48 -6.20 1.24 -1.04
CA ILE A 48 -6.92 0.94 0.20
C ILE A 48 -7.51 2.23 0.79
N LEU A 49 -6.74 3.32 0.80
CA LEU A 49 -7.23 4.61 1.28
C LEU A 49 -8.43 5.11 0.46
N ALA A 50 -8.38 4.97 -0.88
CA ALA A 50 -9.51 5.31 -1.74
C ALA A 50 -10.76 4.50 -1.37
N TYR A 51 -10.64 3.19 -1.16
CA TYR A 51 -11.77 2.34 -0.76
C TYR A 51 -12.33 2.70 0.62
N PHE A 52 -11.47 3.06 1.58
CA PHE A 52 -11.92 3.55 2.89
C PHE A 52 -12.76 4.83 2.76
N ILE A 53 -12.33 5.79 1.95
CA ILE A 53 -13.07 7.04 1.72
C ILE A 53 -14.39 6.77 1.00
N GLY A 54 -14.39 5.92 -0.03
CA GLY A 54 -15.61 5.54 -0.75
C GLY A 54 -16.61 4.81 0.15
N GLY A 55 -16.11 3.91 1.00
CA GLY A 55 -16.93 3.23 2.02
C GLY A 55 -17.49 4.19 3.07
N LEU A 56 -16.72 5.18 3.49
CA LEU A 56 -17.17 6.24 4.40
C LEU A 56 -18.32 7.05 3.77
N ALA A 57 -18.17 7.46 2.52
CA ALA A 57 -19.21 8.19 1.78
C ALA A 57 -20.50 7.36 1.67
N GLY A 58 -20.40 6.08 1.31
CA GLY A 58 -21.54 5.16 1.29
C GLY A 58 -22.20 4.99 2.67
N GLY A 59 -21.41 4.92 3.73
CA GLY A 59 -21.91 4.85 5.11
C GLY A 59 -22.66 6.11 5.54
N ILE A 60 -22.15 7.30 5.19
CA ILE A 60 -22.81 8.58 5.48
C ILE A 60 -24.17 8.65 4.78
N ILE A 61 -24.22 8.29 3.49
CA ILE A 61 -25.48 8.21 2.72
C ILE A 61 -26.45 7.23 3.39
N GLY A 62 -25.97 6.05 3.78
CA GLY A 62 -26.78 5.03 4.46
C GLY A 62 -27.42 5.55 5.76
N VAL A 63 -26.64 6.23 6.60
CA VAL A 63 -27.15 6.85 7.84
C VAL A 63 -28.16 7.95 7.55
N ALA A 64 -27.92 8.79 6.53
CA ALA A 64 -28.83 9.87 6.15
C ALA A 64 -30.19 9.36 5.68
N VAL A 65 -30.22 8.24 4.95
CA VAL A 65 -31.46 7.58 4.52
C VAL A 65 -32.21 6.98 5.72
N ILE A 66 -31.52 6.29 6.62
CA ILE A 66 -32.15 5.64 7.80
C ILE A 66 -32.75 6.67 8.76
N LYS A 67 -32.10 7.84 8.91
CA LYS A 67 -32.59 8.91 9.80
C LYS A 67 -33.82 9.67 9.27
N HIS A 68 -34.39 9.25 8.14
CA HIS A 68 -35.58 9.84 7.52
C HIS A 68 -35.43 11.31 7.11
N ASP A 69 -34.21 11.82 6.93
CA ASP A 69 -33.99 13.15 6.33
C ASP A 69 -34.26 13.16 4.81
N PHE A 70 -34.65 12.03 4.22
CA PHE A 70 -34.88 11.85 2.79
C PHE A 70 -35.83 12.89 2.20
N GLY A 71 -35.40 13.57 1.14
CA GLY A 71 -36.18 14.61 0.46
C GLY A 71 -36.20 15.97 1.17
N THR A 72 -35.40 16.17 2.22
CA THR A 72 -35.18 17.48 2.83
C THR A 72 -33.97 18.18 2.23
N THR A 73 -33.92 19.52 2.34
CA THR A 73 -32.72 20.29 1.95
C THR A 73 -31.48 19.89 2.73
N LYS A 74 -31.61 19.37 3.95
CA LYS A 74 -30.49 18.84 4.73
C LYS A 74 -29.92 17.57 4.12
N PHE A 75 -30.79 16.67 3.65
CA PHE A 75 -30.36 15.45 2.97
C PHE A 75 -29.65 15.77 1.66
N GLU A 76 -30.13 16.74 0.89
CA GLU A 76 -29.44 17.21 -0.32
C GLU A 76 -28.01 17.67 -0.02
N HIS A 77 -27.81 18.46 1.04
CA HIS A 77 -26.45 18.87 1.47
C HIS A 77 -25.58 17.66 1.84
N VAL A 78 -26.10 16.72 2.65
CA VAL A 78 -25.34 15.52 3.04
C VAL A 78 -24.98 14.65 1.83
N LEU A 79 -25.88 14.58 0.84
CA LEU A 79 -25.66 13.82 -0.39
C LEU A 79 -24.58 14.48 -1.25
N LEU A 80 -24.58 15.82 -1.35
CA LEU A 80 -23.52 16.58 -2.03
C LEU A 80 -22.17 16.41 -1.33
N ASP A 81 -22.12 16.55 0.00
CA ASP A 81 -20.88 16.34 0.78
C ASP A 81 -20.36 14.90 0.62
N SER A 82 -21.26 13.91 0.56
CA SER A 82 -20.89 12.51 0.32
C SER A 82 -20.43 12.28 -1.13
N ALA A 83 -21.00 13.00 -2.10
CA ALA A 83 -20.56 12.96 -3.48
C ALA A 83 -19.14 13.53 -3.64
N ASP A 84 -18.80 14.59 -2.89
CA ASP A 84 -17.43 15.11 -2.84
C ASP A 84 -16.45 14.08 -2.29
N LEU A 85 -16.83 13.33 -1.24
CA LEU A 85 -16.03 12.22 -0.72
C LEU A 85 -15.87 11.09 -1.74
N LEU A 86 -16.91 10.74 -2.49
CA LEU A 86 -16.81 9.76 -3.58
C LEU A 86 -15.87 10.24 -4.69
N LEU A 87 -15.96 11.52 -5.07
CA LEU A 87 -15.09 12.10 -6.08
C LEU A 87 -13.64 12.13 -5.61
N LEU A 88 -13.40 12.44 -4.33
CA LEU A 88 -12.08 12.34 -3.70
C LEU A 88 -11.54 10.90 -3.73
N SER A 89 -12.38 9.91 -3.40
CA SER A 89 -12.02 8.49 -3.48
C SER A 89 -11.56 8.12 -4.89
N PHE A 90 -12.31 8.51 -5.93
CA PHE A 90 -11.91 8.26 -7.32
C PHE A 90 -10.62 8.98 -7.71
N ALA A 91 -10.41 10.22 -7.26
CA ALA A 91 -9.18 10.95 -7.52
C ALA A 91 -7.95 10.24 -6.92
N ILE A 92 -8.06 9.74 -5.69
CA ILE A 92 -6.99 8.97 -5.03
C ILE A 92 -6.75 7.64 -5.75
N LEU A 93 -7.81 6.93 -6.15
CA LEU A 93 -7.70 5.68 -6.92
C LEU A 93 -6.97 5.92 -8.25
N PHE A 94 -7.26 7.03 -8.93
CA PHE A 94 -6.56 7.41 -10.15
C PHE A 94 -5.07 7.69 -9.91
N ILE A 95 -4.73 8.40 -8.82
CA ILE A 95 -3.34 8.59 -8.40
C ILE A 95 -2.66 7.24 -8.13
N ALA A 96 -3.33 6.31 -7.45
CA ALA A 96 -2.82 4.96 -7.21
C ALA A 96 -2.44 4.26 -8.53
N ALA A 97 -3.32 4.33 -9.54
CA ALA A 97 -3.06 3.76 -10.85
C ALA A 97 -1.86 4.43 -11.56
N LEU A 98 -1.73 5.75 -11.48
CA LEU A 98 -0.56 6.46 -12.02
C LEU A 98 0.74 6.03 -11.33
N LEU A 99 0.71 5.82 -10.01
CA LEU A 99 1.88 5.33 -9.27
C LEU A 99 2.27 3.93 -9.74
N GLU A 100 1.31 3.04 -9.98
CA GLU A 100 1.59 1.69 -10.49
C GLU A 100 2.20 1.70 -11.89
N VAL A 101 1.68 2.53 -12.80
CA VAL A 101 2.11 2.53 -14.20
C VAL A 101 3.44 3.28 -14.39
N PHE A 102 3.66 4.39 -13.67
CA PHE A 102 4.82 5.25 -13.92
C PHE A 102 5.89 5.18 -12.83
N VAL A 103 5.52 5.05 -11.56
CA VAL A 103 6.48 5.15 -10.45
C VAL A 103 7.04 3.77 -10.07
N THR A 104 6.18 2.77 -9.91
CA THR A 104 6.60 1.41 -9.54
C THR A 104 7.64 0.83 -10.52
N PRO A 105 7.49 0.92 -11.86
CA PRO A 105 8.48 0.39 -12.80
C PRO A 105 9.76 1.21 -12.91
N ALA A 106 9.74 2.46 -12.44
CA ALA A 106 10.94 3.30 -12.41
C ALA A 106 11.85 2.98 -11.19
N ILE A 107 11.27 2.41 -10.13
CA ILE A 107 11.96 2.11 -8.86
C ILE A 107 12.27 0.60 -8.72
N PHE A 108 11.43 -0.28 -9.29
CA PHE A 108 11.54 -1.75 -9.21
C PHE A 108 11.63 -2.40 -10.59
#